data_AF-A0A2M9LX24-F1
#
_entry.id   AF-A0A2M9LX24-F1
#
_cell.length_a   1.000
_cell.length_b   1.000
_cell.length_c   1.000
_cell.angle_alpha   90.00
_cell.angle_beta   90.00
_cell.angle_gamma   90.00
#
_symmetry.space_group_name_H-M   'P 1'
#
loop_
_entity.id
_entity.type
_entity.pdbx_description
1 polymer ?
#
loop_
_entity_poly.entity_id
_entity_poly.type
_entity_poly.pdbx_seq_one_letter_code
_entity_poly.pdbx_strand_id
1 'polypeptide(L)'
;METNVRYNSFVAVGDSFTEGMSDGLPDGSYRGWADLLAARLATLAPQPAGEPATAAGPPGFRYANLAVRGKLIDQIADEQCGPAASMGADLVTLVGGLNDVLRPKCDVTRVCARLTDCAELLARGGGQLVLMRSPGRRGPVLERFRARMEQLFAHIDELAARHGALVVDLYASEALADPRMWAEDRLHLNAEGHRRVAEAVWQTLGLPAAADWDAPLPPAVPPRWADRRTADLRFAREHLVPWIGRRLTGRSTGDGRTGAQFSADLGKGFWISPVDHADPGPVTDWRAVGA
;
A
#
# COMPACT_ATOMS: atom_id res chain seq x y z
N MET A 1 5.57 6.75 29.19
CA MET A 1 5.99 7.91 28.38
C MET A 1 5.03 7.96 27.21
N GLU A 2 3.96 8.75 27.30
CA GLU A 2 2.94 8.82 26.26
C GLU A 2 3.53 9.56 25.05
N THR A 3 3.93 8.81 24.03
CA THR A 3 4.31 9.38 22.75
C THR A 3 3.04 9.83 22.04
N ASN A 4 2.70 11.10 22.22
CA ASN A 4 1.63 11.82 21.53
C ASN A 4 2.04 12.10 20.06
N VAL A 5 2.47 11.07 19.33
CA VAL A 5 2.84 11.19 17.92
C VAL A 5 1.54 11.31 17.14
N ARG A 6 1.29 12.52 16.63
CA ARG A 6 0.16 12.80 15.74
C ARG A 6 0.69 12.99 14.34
N TYR A 7 0.22 12.15 13.43
CA TYR A 7 0.47 12.31 12.00
C TYR A 7 -0.61 13.23 11.43
N ASN A 8 -0.23 14.42 10.98
CA ASN A 8 -1.16 15.36 10.34
C ASN A 8 -1.10 15.26 8.81
N SER A 9 -0.14 14.50 8.28
CA SER A 9 -0.02 14.26 6.85
C SER A 9 0.52 12.87 6.55
N PHE A 10 -0.03 12.23 5.51
CA PHE A 10 0.34 10.89 5.07
C PHE A 10 0.51 10.83 3.54
N VAL A 11 1.64 10.31 3.07
CA VAL A 11 1.86 10.01 1.64
C VAL A 11 2.12 8.52 1.45
N ALA A 12 1.35 7.88 0.58
CA ALA A 12 1.51 6.47 0.22
C ALA A 12 2.21 6.31 -1.13
N VAL A 13 3.32 5.55 -1.15
CA VAL A 13 4.14 5.27 -2.33
C VAL A 13 4.15 3.77 -2.58
N GLY A 14 3.99 3.37 -3.84
CA GLY A 14 4.14 1.97 -4.23
C GLY A 14 3.40 1.53 -5.48
N ASP A 15 2.98 0.28 -5.45
CA ASP A 15 2.37 -0.43 -6.59
C ASP A 15 0.87 -0.74 -6.37
N SER A 16 0.36 -1.83 -6.95
CA SER A 16 -1.04 -2.21 -6.86
C SER A 16 -1.50 -2.52 -5.44
N PHE A 17 -0.59 -2.99 -4.58
CA PHE A 17 -0.89 -3.25 -3.19
C PHE A 17 -1.26 -1.95 -2.47
N THR A 18 -0.47 -0.89 -2.68
CA THR A 18 -0.71 0.44 -2.10
C THR A 18 -1.83 1.19 -2.81
N GLU A 19 -2.03 1.00 -4.11
CA GLU A 19 -3.17 1.56 -4.85
C GLU A 19 -4.51 0.99 -4.37
N GLY A 20 -4.52 -0.15 -3.68
CA GLY A 20 -5.73 -0.73 -3.13
C GLY A 20 -6.47 -1.69 -4.06
N MET A 21 -5.78 -2.22 -5.09
CA MET A 21 -6.36 -3.14 -6.06
C MET A 21 -7.17 -4.24 -5.37
N SER A 22 -8.35 -4.51 -5.93
CA SER A 22 -9.32 -5.51 -5.48
C SER A 22 -10.11 -5.19 -4.20
N ASP A 23 -9.99 -3.96 -3.67
CA ASP A 23 -10.96 -3.35 -2.74
C ASP A 23 -11.72 -2.23 -3.45
N GLY A 24 -12.58 -2.62 -4.40
CA GLY A 24 -13.26 -1.70 -5.32
C GLY A 24 -14.45 -0.98 -4.71
N LEU A 25 -14.67 0.26 -5.15
CA LEU A 25 -15.82 1.09 -4.82
C LEU A 25 -16.83 1.13 -6.01
N PRO A 26 -18.10 1.53 -5.77
CA PRO A 26 -19.12 1.57 -6.83
C PRO A 26 -18.80 2.48 -8.01
N ASP A 27 -17.96 3.49 -7.81
CA ASP A 27 -17.49 4.44 -8.84
C ASP A 27 -16.34 3.87 -9.70
N GLY A 28 -15.87 2.65 -9.41
CA GLY A 28 -14.77 1.99 -10.10
C GLY A 28 -13.38 2.34 -9.59
N SER A 29 -13.27 3.20 -8.57
CA SER A 29 -12.02 3.45 -7.85
C SER A 29 -11.71 2.33 -6.86
N TYR A 30 -10.52 2.38 -6.27
CA TYR A 30 -10.12 1.48 -5.19
C TYR A 30 -9.94 2.27 -3.91
N ARG A 31 -10.32 1.64 -2.79
CA ARG A 31 -10.09 2.17 -1.45
C ARG A 31 -8.74 1.67 -0.91
N GLY A 32 -8.63 0.37 -0.62
CA GLY A 32 -7.38 -0.22 -0.15
C GLY A 32 -6.97 0.17 1.26
N TRP A 33 -5.88 -0.44 1.74
CA TRP A 33 -5.40 -0.24 3.11
C TRP A 33 -4.91 1.18 3.39
N ALA A 34 -4.34 1.87 2.40
CA ALA A 34 -3.79 3.20 2.57
C ALA A 34 -4.89 4.22 2.84
N ASP A 35 -6.00 4.17 2.09
CA ASP A 35 -7.14 5.07 2.31
C ASP A 35 -7.87 4.74 3.63
N LEU A 36 -7.97 3.45 3.99
CA LEU A 36 -8.51 3.04 5.29
C LEU A 36 -7.67 3.58 6.45
N LEU A 37 -6.34 3.51 6.34
CA LEU A 37 -5.43 4.08 7.33
C LEU A 37 -5.56 5.61 7.38
N ALA A 38 -5.60 6.27 6.22
CA ALA A 38 -5.74 7.72 6.11
C ALA A 38 -7.03 8.23 6.76
N ALA A 39 -8.16 7.59 6.47
CA ALA A 39 -9.45 7.93 7.07
C ALA A 39 -9.41 7.81 8.61
N ARG A 40 -8.74 6.77 9.12
CA ARG A 40 -8.60 6.56 10.56
C ARG A 40 -7.65 7.57 11.21
N LEU A 41 -6.50 7.85 10.60
CA LEU A 41 -5.57 8.88 11.09
C LEU A 41 -6.22 10.25 11.14
N ALA A 42 -7.09 10.56 10.17
CA ALA A 42 -7.82 11.83 10.14
C ALA A 42 -8.69 12.06 11.39
N THR A 43 -9.24 11.00 12.00
CA THR A 43 -10.01 11.11 13.26
C THR A 43 -9.19 11.58 14.46
N LEU A 44 -7.86 11.44 14.40
CA LEU A 44 -6.94 11.85 15.46
C LEU A 44 -6.42 13.29 15.28
N ALA A 45 -6.54 13.85 14.07
CA ALA A 45 -5.98 15.15 13.76
C ALA A 45 -6.78 16.28 14.45
N PRO A 46 -6.12 17.37 14.87
CA PRO A 46 -6.80 18.51 15.49
C PRO A 46 -7.88 19.09 14.59
N GLN A 47 -9.04 19.41 15.18
CA GLN A 47 -10.14 20.04 14.48
C GLN A 47 -9.88 21.54 14.27
N PRO A 48 -10.08 22.11 13.08
CA PRO A 48 -10.17 23.55 12.95
C PRO A 48 -11.44 24.02 13.68
N ALA A 49 -11.27 24.70 14.80
CA ALA A 49 -12.39 25.17 15.61
C ALA A 49 -13.17 26.26 14.85
N GLY A 50 -14.36 25.92 14.35
CA GLY A 50 -15.49 26.84 14.13
C GLY A 50 -15.32 28.02 13.16
N GLU A 51 -14.17 28.21 12.53
CA GLU A 51 -13.97 29.28 11.55
C GLU A 51 -14.10 28.75 10.11
N PRO A 52 -14.79 29.48 9.20
CA PRO A 52 -14.70 29.18 7.79
C PRO A 52 -13.22 29.18 7.41
N ALA A 53 -12.79 28.16 6.66
CA ALA A 53 -11.41 27.97 6.22
C ALA A 53 -10.90 29.22 5.47
N THR A 54 -10.41 30.21 6.23
CA THR A 54 -9.58 31.28 5.70
C THR A 54 -8.18 30.72 5.53
N ALA A 55 -7.50 31.17 4.49
CA ALA A 55 -6.36 30.50 3.86
C ALA A 55 -5.05 30.44 4.69
N ALA A 56 -5.09 30.51 6.03
CA ALA A 56 -3.90 30.60 6.87
C ALA A 56 -3.93 29.81 8.20
N GLY A 57 -4.97 29.02 8.50
CA GLY A 57 -4.98 28.12 9.67
C GLY A 57 -4.16 26.83 9.42
N PRO A 58 -3.69 26.12 10.47
CA PRO A 58 -3.03 24.83 10.28
C PRO A 58 -4.00 23.88 9.58
N PRO A 59 -3.59 23.25 8.45
CA PRO A 59 -4.48 22.36 7.74
C PRO A 59 -4.86 21.18 8.64
N GLY A 60 -6.12 20.74 8.56
CA GLY A 60 -6.51 19.42 9.07
C GLY A 60 -5.70 18.30 8.41
N PHE A 61 -6.01 17.05 8.75
CA PHE A 61 -5.28 15.91 8.18
C PHE A 61 -5.20 15.94 6.64
N ARG A 62 -3.99 15.72 6.10
CA ARG A 62 -3.74 15.69 4.64
C ARG A 62 -3.26 14.32 4.19
N TYR A 63 -3.73 13.86 3.05
CA TYR A 63 -3.39 12.56 2.50
C TYR A 63 -3.10 12.64 1.00
N ALA A 64 -2.22 11.77 0.50
CA ALA A 64 -2.05 11.52 -0.93
C ALA A 64 -1.58 10.09 -1.19
N ASN A 65 -2.24 9.39 -2.12
CA ASN A 65 -1.80 8.12 -2.66
C ASN A 65 -1.19 8.31 -4.05
N LEU A 66 0.13 8.09 -4.15
CA LEU A 66 0.88 8.19 -5.39
C LEU A 66 1.11 6.83 -6.06
N ALA A 67 0.61 5.75 -5.45
CA ALA A 67 0.83 4.40 -5.92
C ALA A 67 0.13 4.12 -7.26
N VAL A 68 0.74 3.25 -8.06
CA VAL A 68 0.21 2.86 -9.37
C VAL A 68 0.45 1.37 -9.61
N ARG A 69 -0.60 0.62 -9.92
CA ARG A 69 -0.53 -0.83 -10.18
C ARG A 69 0.52 -1.23 -11.19
N GLY A 70 1.14 -2.37 -10.90
CA GLY A 70 2.07 -3.02 -11.81
C GLY A 70 3.40 -2.29 -11.99
N LYS A 71 3.65 -1.19 -11.26
CA LYS A 71 4.94 -0.52 -11.26
C LYS A 71 6.03 -1.41 -10.66
N LEU A 72 7.20 -1.27 -11.25
CA LEU A 72 8.46 -1.82 -10.75
C LEU A 72 9.21 -0.80 -9.91
N ILE A 73 10.22 -1.27 -9.18
CA ILE A 73 10.99 -0.40 -8.29
C ILE A 73 11.62 0.80 -9.02
N ASP A 74 12.11 0.61 -10.26
CA ASP A 74 12.66 1.72 -11.06
C ASP A 74 11.61 2.81 -11.31
N GLN A 75 10.38 2.41 -11.69
CA GLN A 75 9.28 3.33 -11.96
C GLN A 75 8.76 4.02 -10.69
N ILE A 76 8.76 3.31 -9.56
CA ILE A 76 8.42 3.89 -8.26
C ILE A 76 9.46 4.95 -7.88
N ALA A 77 10.74 4.64 -8.05
CA ALA A 77 11.83 5.54 -7.74
C ALA A 77 11.81 6.81 -8.62
N ASP A 78 11.65 6.63 -9.93
CA ASP A 78 11.72 7.72 -10.91
C ASP A 78 10.48 8.63 -10.86
N GLU A 79 9.30 8.06 -10.64
CA GLU A 79 8.04 8.79 -10.83
C GLU A 79 7.33 9.17 -9.52
N GLN A 80 7.57 8.45 -8.41
CA GLN A 80 6.82 8.67 -7.15
C GLN A 80 7.68 9.23 -6.02
N CYS A 81 8.93 8.78 -5.87
CA CYS A 81 9.72 9.11 -4.68
C CYS A 81 10.12 10.59 -4.61
N GLY A 82 10.47 11.21 -5.74
CA GLY A 82 10.73 12.65 -5.82
C GLY A 82 9.51 13.49 -5.43
N PRO A 83 8.34 13.29 -6.09
CA PRO A 83 7.10 13.95 -5.71
C PRO A 83 6.73 13.73 -4.24
N ALA A 84 6.77 12.49 -3.73
CA ALA A 84 6.47 12.19 -2.33
C ALA A 84 7.40 12.93 -1.36
N ALA A 85 8.71 12.93 -1.61
CA ALA A 85 9.67 13.65 -0.77
C ALA A 85 9.41 15.16 -0.76
N SER A 86 9.00 15.74 -1.89
CA SER A 86 8.68 17.17 -1.99
C SER A 86 7.45 17.59 -1.20
N MET A 87 6.59 16.64 -0.82
CA MET A 87 5.37 16.92 -0.06
C MET A 87 5.65 17.13 1.43
N GLY A 88 6.77 16.64 1.96
CA GLY A 88 7.18 16.85 3.36
C GLY A 88 6.16 16.30 4.37
N ALA A 89 5.69 15.07 4.15
CA ALA A 89 4.68 14.43 5.00
C ALA A 89 5.24 13.95 6.35
N ASP A 90 4.40 13.94 7.39
CA ASP A 90 4.74 13.40 8.71
C ASP A 90 4.84 11.87 8.71
N LEU A 91 4.12 11.22 7.80
CA LEU A 91 4.12 9.78 7.57
C LEU A 91 4.29 9.49 6.08
N VAL A 92 5.24 8.62 5.75
CA VAL A 92 5.43 8.12 4.38
C VAL A 92 5.50 6.60 4.42
N THR A 93 4.71 5.92 3.61
CA THR A 93 4.84 4.47 3.41
C THR A 93 5.45 4.17 2.05
N LEU A 94 6.44 3.28 2.01
CA LEU A 94 7.05 2.81 0.77
C LEU A 94 6.88 1.29 0.65
N VAL A 95 6.16 0.87 -0.39
CA VAL A 95 6.06 -0.55 -0.77
C VAL A 95 6.51 -0.70 -2.22
N GLY A 96 7.54 -1.52 -2.47
CA GLY A 96 8.05 -1.73 -3.82
C GLY A 96 9.03 -2.90 -3.91
N GLY A 97 9.30 -3.36 -5.13
CA GLY A 97 10.26 -4.42 -5.42
C GLY A 97 9.68 -5.83 -5.48
N LEU A 98 8.53 -6.11 -4.86
CA LEU A 98 7.93 -7.45 -4.94
C LEU A 98 7.53 -7.81 -6.40
N ASN A 99 7.00 -6.84 -7.16
CA ASN A 99 6.68 -7.03 -8.57
C ASN A 99 7.90 -7.44 -9.42
N ASP A 100 9.08 -6.94 -9.08
CA ASP A 100 10.35 -7.29 -9.71
C ASP A 100 10.78 -8.71 -9.32
N VAL A 101 10.76 -9.02 -8.02
CA VAL A 101 11.16 -10.32 -7.45
C VAL A 101 10.37 -11.49 -8.07
N LEU A 102 9.10 -11.26 -8.37
CA LEU A 102 8.20 -12.22 -9.02
C LEU A 102 8.46 -12.38 -10.54
N ARG A 103 9.48 -11.73 -11.11
CA ARG A 103 9.87 -11.91 -12.52
C ARG A 103 10.94 -13.00 -12.67
N PRO A 104 10.89 -13.84 -13.72
CA PRO A 104 11.85 -14.93 -13.91
C PRO A 104 13.32 -14.50 -13.88
N LYS A 105 13.66 -13.37 -14.52
CA LYS A 105 15.02 -12.82 -14.66
C LYS A 105 15.29 -11.62 -13.73
N CYS A 106 14.79 -11.68 -12.50
CA CYS A 106 15.03 -10.61 -11.51
C CYS A 106 16.48 -10.60 -11.03
N ASP A 107 17.12 -9.44 -11.09
CA ASP A 107 18.32 -9.11 -10.33
C ASP A 107 17.88 -8.50 -9.00
N VAL A 108 17.85 -9.31 -7.95
CA VAL A 108 17.38 -8.88 -6.61
C VAL A 108 18.33 -7.85 -6.00
N THR A 109 19.64 -7.93 -6.28
CA THR A 109 20.63 -6.98 -5.80
C THR A 109 20.35 -5.59 -6.38
N ARG A 110 20.06 -5.50 -7.69
CA ARG A 110 19.65 -4.24 -8.32
C ARG A 110 18.35 -3.69 -7.72
N VAL A 111 17.37 -4.56 -7.44
CA VAL A 111 16.11 -4.15 -6.79
C VAL A 111 16.37 -3.57 -5.41
N CYS A 112 17.22 -4.22 -4.60
CA CYS A 112 17.60 -3.74 -3.27
C CYS A 112 18.36 -2.40 -3.34
N ALA A 113 19.26 -2.23 -4.30
CA ALA A 113 19.94 -0.96 -4.54
C ALA A 113 18.95 0.16 -4.87
N ARG A 114 18.00 -0.08 -5.77
CA ARG A 114 16.97 0.92 -6.11
C ARG A 114 16.03 1.21 -4.94
N LEU A 115 15.66 0.20 -4.15
CA LEU A 115 14.88 0.40 -2.93
C LEU A 115 15.63 1.25 -1.90
N THR A 116 16.96 1.10 -1.82
CA THR A 116 17.82 1.95 -0.99
C THR A 116 17.71 3.40 -1.42
N ASP A 117 17.84 3.70 -2.72
CA ASP A 117 17.71 5.07 -3.23
C ASP A 117 16.37 5.70 -2.84
N CYS A 118 15.28 4.94 -2.97
CA CYS A 118 13.94 5.39 -2.58
C CYS A 118 13.86 5.69 -1.08
N ALA A 119 14.28 4.75 -0.24
CA ALA A 119 14.21 4.89 1.21
C ALA A 119 15.09 6.04 1.70
N GLU A 120 16.30 6.19 1.18
CA GLU A 120 17.22 7.29 1.50
C GLU A 120 16.64 8.66 1.11
N LEU A 121 15.99 8.76 -0.05
CA LEU A 121 15.35 10.00 -0.48
C LEU A 121 14.17 10.37 0.43
N LEU A 122 13.29 9.41 0.71
CA LEU A 122 12.09 9.66 1.52
C LEU A 122 12.43 9.95 2.99
N ALA A 123 13.43 9.26 3.55
CA ALA A 123 13.88 9.46 4.94
C ALA A 123 14.45 10.87 5.18
N ARG A 124 14.99 11.55 4.15
CA ARG A 124 15.47 12.94 4.26
C ARG A 124 14.34 13.95 4.54
N GLY A 125 13.09 13.58 4.29
CA GLY A 125 11.92 14.44 4.53
C GLY A 125 11.62 14.71 6.01
N GLY A 126 12.23 13.97 6.94
CA GLY A 126 12.09 14.18 8.39
C GLY A 126 10.83 13.59 9.03
N GLY A 127 9.89 13.08 8.23
CA GLY A 127 8.73 12.30 8.71
C GLY A 127 9.07 10.84 9.02
N GLN A 128 8.10 10.13 9.61
CA GLN A 128 8.21 8.69 9.85
C GLN A 128 8.10 7.92 8.53
N LEU A 129 9.17 7.21 8.15
CA LEU A 129 9.13 6.24 7.07
C LEU A 129 8.62 4.89 7.59
N VAL A 130 7.73 4.26 6.82
CA VAL A 130 7.24 2.90 7.04
C VAL A 130 7.53 2.05 5.82
N LEU A 131 8.21 0.92 6.04
CA LEU A 131 8.49 -0.12 5.05
C LEU A 131 7.63 -1.35 5.38
N MET A 132 7.46 -2.25 4.41
CA MET A 132 6.66 -3.45 4.61
C MET A 132 7.31 -4.69 4.03
N ARG A 133 7.31 -5.76 4.82
CA ARG A 133 7.51 -7.11 4.31
C ARG A 133 6.14 -7.59 3.82
N SER A 134 5.90 -7.44 2.52
CA SER A 134 4.58 -7.67 1.90
C SER A 134 4.04 -9.08 2.14
N PRO A 135 2.71 -9.26 2.25
CA PRO A 135 2.11 -10.56 2.53
C PRO A 135 2.31 -11.53 1.36
N GLY A 136 2.34 -12.82 1.69
CA GLY A 136 2.51 -13.89 0.71
C GLY A 136 1.36 -14.89 0.74
N ARG A 137 0.62 -15.04 -0.37
CA ARG A 137 -0.45 -16.03 -0.48
C ARG A 137 0.12 -17.44 -0.40
N ARG A 138 -0.34 -18.26 0.57
CA ARG A 138 0.10 -19.66 0.70
C ARG A 138 -0.14 -20.43 -0.59
N GLY A 139 0.92 -21.06 -1.12
CA GLY A 139 0.85 -21.86 -2.33
C GLY A 139 2.18 -21.94 -3.09
N PRO A 140 2.21 -22.65 -4.22
CA PRO A 140 3.45 -22.95 -4.95
C PRO A 140 4.16 -21.71 -5.51
N VAL A 141 3.43 -20.63 -5.77
CA VAL A 141 4.02 -19.36 -6.24
C VAL A 141 4.89 -18.75 -5.14
N LEU A 142 4.40 -18.73 -3.89
CA LEU A 142 5.17 -18.23 -2.75
C LEU A 142 6.47 -19.03 -2.59
N GLU A 143 6.37 -20.37 -2.53
CA GLU A 143 7.54 -21.23 -2.36
C GLU A 143 8.57 -21.06 -3.48
N ARG A 144 8.10 -20.88 -4.72
CA ARG A 144 8.99 -20.65 -5.87
C ARG A 144 9.84 -19.39 -5.73
N PHE A 145 9.30 -18.32 -5.13
CA PHE A 145 9.96 -17.02 -5.03
C PHE A 145 10.47 -16.69 -3.62
N ARG A 146 10.23 -17.58 -2.64
CA ARG A 146 10.57 -17.41 -1.22
C ARG A 146 11.97 -16.86 -1.00
N ALA A 147 13.00 -17.52 -1.53
CA ALA A 147 14.39 -17.10 -1.32
C ALA A 147 14.67 -15.66 -1.78
N ARG A 148 14.05 -15.22 -2.89
CA ARG A 148 14.22 -13.85 -3.40
C ARG A 148 13.42 -12.84 -2.58
N MET A 149 12.24 -13.24 -2.09
CA MET A 149 11.45 -12.41 -1.18
C MET A 149 12.17 -12.21 0.15
N GLU A 150 12.70 -13.29 0.73
CA GLU A 150 13.47 -13.25 1.97
C GLU A 150 14.73 -12.38 1.83
N GLN A 151 15.41 -12.43 0.67
CA GLN A 151 16.52 -11.52 0.38
C GLN A 151 16.07 -10.04 0.37
N LEU A 152 14.97 -9.72 -0.30
CA LEU A 152 14.40 -8.35 -0.31
C LEU A 152 13.99 -7.91 1.09
N PHE A 153 13.37 -8.80 1.87
CA PHE A 153 12.86 -8.49 3.21
C PHE A 153 13.97 -8.30 4.23
N ALA A 154 15.04 -9.09 4.16
CA ALA A 154 16.24 -8.83 4.95
C ALA A 154 16.84 -7.45 4.64
N HIS A 155 16.88 -7.05 3.35
CA HIS A 155 17.33 -5.72 2.95
C HIS A 155 16.40 -4.60 3.45
N ILE A 156 15.08 -4.84 3.52
CA ILE A 156 14.13 -3.90 4.15
C ILE A 156 14.44 -3.69 5.62
N ASP A 157 14.75 -4.75 6.36
CA ASP A 157 15.09 -4.66 7.78
C ASP A 157 16.42 -3.88 7.97
N GLU A 158 17.40 -4.07 7.09
CA GLU A 158 18.65 -3.28 7.08
C GLU A 158 18.39 -1.78 6.82
N LEU A 159 17.54 -1.45 5.85
CA LEU A 159 17.17 -0.06 5.55
C LEU A 159 16.42 0.58 6.73
N ALA A 160 15.52 -0.17 7.36
CA ALA A 160 14.78 0.31 8.51
C ALA A 160 15.71 0.62 9.69
N ALA A 161 16.66 -0.27 10.00
CA ALA A 161 17.67 -0.03 11.02
C ALA A 161 18.54 1.20 10.70
N ARG A 162 18.91 1.40 9.42
CA ARG A 162 19.73 2.54 8.98
C ARG A 162 19.01 3.88 9.09
N HIS A 163 17.71 3.91 8.80
CA HIS A 163 16.94 5.17 8.66
C HIS A 163 15.94 5.42 9.79
N GLY A 164 15.87 4.55 10.80
CA GLY A 164 14.85 4.62 11.84
C GLY A 164 13.42 4.42 11.30
N ALA A 165 13.30 3.70 10.18
CA ALA A 165 11.98 3.38 9.62
C ALA A 165 11.30 2.29 10.45
N LEU A 166 9.97 2.29 10.46
CA LEU A 166 9.20 1.19 11.02
C LEU A 166 9.00 0.11 9.94
N VAL A 167 8.98 -1.15 10.34
CA VAL A 167 8.69 -2.27 9.44
C VAL A 167 7.41 -2.96 9.86
N VAL A 168 6.44 -3.04 8.94
CA VAL A 168 5.23 -3.85 9.12
C VAL A 168 5.49 -5.24 8.54
N ASP A 169 5.47 -6.26 9.40
CA ASP A 169 5.68 -7.65 9.00
C ASP A 169 4.37 -8.34 8.61
N LEU A 170 3.95 -8.12 7.36
CA LEU A 170 2.77 -8.78 6.80
C LEU A 170 3.11 -10.19 6.26
N TYR A 171 4.40 -10.48 6.07
CA TYR A 171 4.88 -11.73 5.51
C TYR A 171 4.78 -12.89 6.49
N ALA A 172 5.04 -12.64 7.78
CA ALA A 172 4.92 -13.64 8.84
C ALA A 172 3.47 -13.98 9.21
N SER A 173 2.49 -13.16 8.78
CA SER A 173 1.08 -13.30 9.13
C SER A 173 0.46 -14.59 8.59
N GLU A 174 -0.04 -15.43 9.49
CA GLU A 174 -0.76 -16.65 9.09
C GLU A 174 -2.12 -16.32 8.47
N ALA A 175 -2.79 -15.28 8.97
CA ALA A 175 -4.08 -14.87 8.46
C ALA A 175 -3.97 -14.32 7.03
N LEU A 176 -3.02 -13.42 6.76
CA LEU A 176 -2.81 -12.86 5.43
C LEU A 176 -2.27 -13.89 4.42
N ALA A 177 -1.63 -14.97 4.89
CA ALA A 177 -1.25 -16.09 4.03
C ALA A 177 -2.45 -16.94 3.56
N ASP A 178 -3.60 -16.89 4.22
CA ASP A 178 -4.79 -17.67 3.88
C ASP A 178 -5.38 -17.20 2.53
N PRO A 179 -5.63 -18.09 1.55
CA PRO A 179 -6.22 -17.74 0.26
C PRO A 179 -7.54 -16.95 0.33
N ARG A 180 -8.29 -17.02 1.44
CA ARG A 180 -9.53 -16.26 1.68
C ARG A 180 -9.29 -14.75 1.86
N MET A 181 -8.05 -14.33 2.10
CA MET A 181 -7.69 -12.89 2.15
C MET A 181 -7.39 -12.31 0.76
N TRP A 182 -7.37 -13.14 -0.28
CA TRP A 182 -6.96 -12.76 -1.63
C TRP A 182 -8.15 -12.72 -2.56
N ALA A 183 -8.12 -11.81 -3.53
CA ALA A 183 -9.12 -11.69 -4.57
C ALA A 183 -9.04 -12.86 -5.57
N GLU A 184 -9.99 -12.88 -6.51
CA GLU A 184 -10.09 -13.94 -7.53
C GLU A 184 -8.86 -14.06 -8.43
N ASP A 185 -8.11 -12.95 -8.58
CA ASP A 185 -6.84 -12.92 -9.30
C ASP A 185 -5.67 -13.58 -8.54
N ARG A 186 -5.89 -14.01 -7.30
CA ARG A 186 -4.92 -14.71 -6.43
C ARG A 186 -3.60 -13.96 -6.23
N LEU A 187 -3.59 -12.66 -6.50
CA LEU A 187 -2.41 -11.79 -6.47
C LEU A 187 -2.61 -10.57 -5.60
N HIS A 188 -3.84 -10.03 -5.50
CA HIS A 188 -4.13 -8.89 -4.64
C HIS A 188 -4.99 -9.31 -3.45
N LEU A 189 -4.86 -8.58 -2.34
CA LEU A 189 -5.76 -8.74 -1.20
C LEU A 189 -7.18 -8.29 -1.56
N ASN A 190 -8.17 -8.92 -0.93
CA ASN A 190 -9.54 -8.42 -0.95
C ASN A 190 -9.77 -7.38 0.16
N ALA A 191 -10.99 -6.86 0.25
CA ALA A 191 -11.38 -5.84 1.23
C ALA A 191 -11.04 -6.21 2.69
N GLU A 192 -11.20 -7.47 3.10
CA GLU A 192 -10.84 -7.93 4.45
C GLU A 192 -9.32 -7.91 4.65
N GLY A 193 -8.54 -8.39 3.67
CA GLY A 193 -7.09 -8.31 3.72
C GLY A 193 -6.58 -6.88 3.84
N HIS A 194 -7.13 -5.95 3.06
CA HIS A 194 -6.79 -4.52 3.16
C HIS A 194 -7.13 -3.91 4.53
N ARG A 195 -8.26 -4.30 5.14
CA ARG A 195 -8.59 -3.88 6.53
C ARG A 195 -7.57 -4.37 7.55
N ARG A 196 -7.12 -5.62 7.45
CA ARG A 196 -6.10 -6.19 8.35
C ARG A 196 -4.75 -5.49 8.17
N VAL A 197 -4.36 -5.19 6.93
CA VAL A 197 -3.14 -4.41 6.67
C VAL A 197 -3.24 -3.02 7.29
N ALA A 198 -4.37 -2.32 7.13
CA ALA A 198 -4.55 -1.00 7.73
C ALA A 198 -4.43 -1.04 9.27
N GLU A 199 -4.99 -2.07 9.93
CA GLU A 199 -4.82 -2.30 11.37
C GLU A 199 -3.37 -2.65 11.75
N ALA A 200 -2.68 -3.47 10.95
CA ALA A 200 -1.28 -3.82 11.18
C ALA A 200 -0.36 -2.59 11.13
N VAL A 201 -0.55 -1.72 10.14
CA VAL A 201 0.18 -0.45 10.03
C VAL A 201 -0.15 0.45 11.21
N TRP A 202 -1.44 0.60 11.53
CA TRP A 202 -1.90 1.39 12.68
C TRP A 202 -1.23 0.98 13.99
N GLN A 203 -1.20 -0.32 14.29
CA GLN A 203 -0.55 -0.84 15.49
C GLN A 203 0.97 -0.69 15.45
N THR A 204 1.60 -0.83 14.28
CA THR A 204 3.04 -0.62 14.10
C THR A 204 3.43 0.84 14.37
N LEU A 205 2.53 1.79 14.09
CA LEU A 205 2.70 3.20 14.46
C LEU A 205 2.55 3.45 15.98
N GLY A 206 2.29 2.42 16.78
CA GLY A 206 2.13 2.51 18.24
C GLY A 206 0.74 2.99 18.69
N LEU A 207 -0.24 3.02 17.78
CA LEU A 207 -1.60 3.46 18.08
C LEU A 207 -2.44 2.31 18.67
N PRO A 208 -3.44 2.60 19.54
CA PRO A 208 -4.21 1.56 20.22
C PRO A 208 -4.94 0.62 19.25
N ALA A 209 -4.75 -0.69 19.44
CA ALA A 209 -5.39 -1.72 18.64
C ALA A 209 -6.92 -1.61 18.71
N ALA A 210 -7.60 -1.66 17.55
CA ALA A 210 -9.06 -1.85 17.49
C ALA A 210 -9.44 -3.32 17.34
N ALA A 211 -8.55 -4.13 16.76
CA ALA A 211 -8.74 -5.56 16.57
C ALA A 211 -7.38 -6.27 16.53
N ASP A 212 -7.37 -7.58 16.75
CA ASP A 212 -6.22 -8.41 16.40
C ASP A 212 -6.22 -8.65 14.88
N TRP A 213 -5.29 -7.99 14.18
CA TRP A 213 -5.23 -8.04 12.72
C TRP A 213 -4.72 -9.38 12.18
N ASP A 214 -3.97 -10.14 12.99
CA ASP A 214 -3.46 -11.47 12.63
C ASP A 214 -4.30 -12.60 13.25
N ALA A 215 -5.46 -12.26 13.82
CA ALA A 215 -6.37 -13.24 14.40
C ALA A 215 -6.68 -14.36 13.40
N PRO A 216 -6.57 -15.64 13.80
CA PRO A 216 -6.78 -16.76 12.90
C PRO A 216 -8.21 -16.74 12.37
N LEU A 217 -8.35 -17.03 11.08
CA LEU A 217 -9.67 -17.17 10.46
C LEU A 217 -10.37 -18.42 11.01
N PRO A 218 -11.71 -18.38 11.19
CA PRO A 218 -12.46 -19.57 11.57
C PRO A 218 -12.18 -20.73 10.61
N PRO A 219 -12.13 -21.98 11.11
CA PRO A 219 -11.97 -23.15 10.27
C PRO A 219 -13.02 -23.16 9.14
N ALA A 220 -12.57 -23.39 7.91
CA ALA A 220 -13.46 -23.53 6.75
C ALA A 220 -13.44 -24.98 6.26
N VAL A 221 -14.60 -25.45 5.78
CA VAL A 221 -14.68 -26.73 5.07
C VAL A 221 -13.99 -26.57 3.72
N PRO A 222 -13.00 -27.42 3.37
CA PRO A 222 -12.34 -27.32 2.08
C PRO A 222 -13.35 -27.48 0.93
N PRO A 223 -13.27 -26.65 -0.13
CA PRO A 223 -14.15 -26.79 -1.27
C PRO A 223 -13.95 -28.15 -1.95
N ARG A 224 -15.02 -28.69 -2.54
CA ARG A 224 -14.96 -29.98 -3.25
C ARG A 224 -13.93 -29.89 -4.37
N TRP A 225 -13.32 -31.03 -4.72
CA TRP A 225 -12.28 -31.07 -5.75
C TRP A 225 -12.76 -30.52 -7.11
N ALA A 226 -14.01 -30.81 -7.48
CA ALA A 226 -14.60 -30.30 -8.72
C ALA A 226 -14.70 -28.76 -8.71
N ASP A 227 -15.19 -28.17 -7.61
CA ASP A 227 -15.31 -26.71 -7.46
C ASP A 227 -13.94 -26.03 -7.56
N ARG A 228 -12.90 -26.65 -6.99
CA ARG A 228 -11.51 -26.18 -7.10
C ARG A 228 -11.03 -26.17 -8.55
N ARG A 229 -11.29 -27.23 -9.33
CA ARG A 229 -10.88 -27.30 -10.74
C ARG A 229 -11.60 -26.28 -11.61
N THR A 230 -12.89 -26.08 -11.38
CA THR A 230 -13.66 -25.04 -12.08
C THR A 230 -13.12 -23.64 -11.75
N ALA A 231 -12.80 -23.36 -10.49
CA ALA A 231 -12.19 -22.10 -10.08
C ALA A 231 -10.78 -21.90 -10.66
N ASP A 232 -9.97 -22.95 -10.76
CA ASP A 232 -8.64 -22.90 -11.39
C ASP A 232 -8.72 -22.59 -12.89
N LEU A 233 -9.67 -23.21 -13.60
CA LEU A 233 -9.90 -22.94 -15.02
C LEU A 233 -10.38 -21.50 -15.26
N ARG A 234 -11.30 -21.02 -14.43
CA ARG A 234 -11.79 -19.63 -14.48
C ARG A 234 -10.65 -18.65 -14.24
N PHE A 235 -9.89 -18.84 -13.16
CA PHE A 235 -8.71 -18.06 -12.85
C PHE A 235 -7.70 -18.03 -14.01
N ALA A 236 -7.41 -19.21 -14.59
CA ALA A 236 -6.47 -19.31 -15.70
C ALA A 236 -6.92 -18.48 -16.91
N ARG A 237 -8.21 -18.58 -17.26
CA ARG A 237 -8.81 -17.86 -18.38
C ARG A 237 -8.89 -16.35 -18.16
N GLU A 238 -9.35 -15.92 -16.98
CA GLU A 238 -9.72 -14.53 -16.71
C GLU A 238 -8.54 -13.67 -16.23
N HIS A 239 -7.55 -14.27 -15.55
CA HIS A 239 -6.46 -13.53 -14.94
C HIS A 239 -5.08 -13.96 -15.46
N LEU A 240 -4.77 -15.25 -15.43
CA LEU A 240 -3.41 -15.73 -15.74
C LEU A 240 -3.05 -15.55 -17.21
N VAL A 241 -3.89 -15.99 -18.15
CA VAL A 241 -3.64 -15.89 -19.60
C VAL A 241 -3.49 -14.41 -20.03
N PRO A 242 -4.41 -13.49 -19.67
CA PRO A 242 -4.23 -12.07 -19.97
C PRO A 242 -2.96 -11.47 -19.37
N TRP A 243 -2.58 -11.88 -18.15
CA TRP A 243 -1.35 -11.43 -17.52
C TRP A 243 -0.09 -11.92 -18.24
N ILE A 244 -0.06 -13.18 -18.69
CA ILE A 244 1.03 -13.72 -19.52
C ILE A 244 1.12 -12.95 -20.83
N GLY A 245 0.00 -12.73 -21.52
CA GLY A 245 -0.05 -11.98 -22.78
C GLY A 245 0.51 -10.56 -22.63
N ARG A 246 0.15 -9.86 -21.54
CA ARG A 246 0.72 -8.56 -21.20
C ARG A 246 2.23 -8.62 -20.98
N ARG A 247 2.73 -9.63 -20.24
CA ARG A 247 4.18 -9.80 -20.03
C ARG A 247 4.95 -10.06 -21.32
N LEU A 248 4.39 -10.84 -22.25
CA LEU A 248 5.02 -11.10 -23.55
C LEU A 248 5.04 -9.86 -24.45
N THR A 249 4.08 -8.95 -24.28
CA THR A 249 3.98 -7.70 -25.04
C THR A 249 4.62 -6.51 -24.34
N GLY A 250 5.22 -6.71 -23.16
CA GLY A 250 5.82 -5.64 -22.36
C GLY A 250 4.82 -4.64 -21.76
N ARG A 251 3.51 -4.91 -21.84
CA ARG A 251 2.45 -4.00 -21.37
C ARG A 251 2.18 -4.20 -19.88
N SER A 252 1.97 -3.11 -19.15
CA SER A 252 1.49 -3.12 -17.76
C SER A 252 0.03 -2.70 -17.70
N THR A 253 -0.68 -3.15 -16.66
CA THR A 253 -1.99 -2.58 -16.34
C THR A 253 -1.88 -1.13 -15.87
N GLY A 254 -0.71 -0.68 -15.42
CA GLY A 254 -0.47 0.71 -15.02
C GLY A 254 -0.06 1.65 -16.16
N ASP A 255 0.14 1.17 -17.38
CA ASP A 255 0.60 2.00 -18.50
C ASP A 255 -0.37 3.16 -18.75
N GLY A 256 0.17 4.39 -18.84
CA GLY A 256 -0.62 5.61 -19.06
C GLY A 256 -1.45 6.05 -17.85
N ARG A 257 -1.23 5.49 -16.66
CA ARG A 257 -1.89 5.90 -15.42
C ARG A 257 -0.96 6.69 -14.51
N THR A 258 -1.55 7.61 -13.76
CA THR A 258 -0.90 8.33 -12.66
C THR A 258 -1.52 7.94 -11.33
N GLY A 259 -0.82 8.22 -10.23
CA GLY A 259 -1.37 8.04 -8.89
C GLY A 259 -2.62 8.89 -8.69
N ALA A 260 -3.51 8.46 -7.80
CA ALA A 260 -4.81 9.10 -7.57
C ALA A 260 -4.66 10.57 -7.15
N GLN A 261 -3.59 10.90 -6.42
CA GLN A 261 -3.26 12.25 -6.00
C GLN A 261 -1.99 12.81 -6.66
N PHE A 262 -1.85 12.60 -7.97
CA PHE A 262 -0.73 13.11 -8.78
C PHE A 262 -1.20 13.87 -10.02
N SER A 263 -0.62 15.05 -10.26
CA SER A 263 -0.78 15.82 -11.51
C SER A 263 0.35 15.50 -12.48
N ALA A 264 0.02 14.83 -13.58
CA ALA A 264 0.96 14.51 -14.66
C ALA A 264 1.59 15.78 -15.27
N ASP A 265 0.76 16.78 -15.52
CA ASP A 265 1.16 18.04 -16.18
C ASP A 265 2.17 18.83 -15.35
N LEU A 266 2.00 18.81 -14.02
CA LEU A 266 2.86 19.53 -13.09
C LEU A 266 4.02 18.69 -12.54
N GLY A 267 3.97 17.36 -12.75
CA GLY A 267 4.93 16.43 -12.16
C GLY A 267 4.92 16.43 -10.63
N LYS A 268 3.78 16.73 -10.00
CA LYS A 268 3.66 16.95 -8.55
C LYS A 268 2.46 16.21 -7.95
N GLY A 269 2.65 15.73 -6.72
CA GLY A 269 1.54 15.26 -5.88
C GLY A 269 0.69 16.43 -5.37
N PHE A 270 -0.57 16.17 -5.06
CA PHE A 270 -1.45 17.15 -4.42
C PHE A 270 -2.09 16.53 -3.17
N TRP A 271 -2.54 17.38 -2.25
CA TRP A 271 -3.14 16.93 -1.00
C TRP A 271 -4.65 16.82 -1.11
N ILE A 272 -5.21 15.81 -0.45
CA ILE A 272 -6.63 15.75 -0.11
C ILE A 272 -6.83 15.77 1.41
N SER A 273 -7.99 16.24 1.85
CA SER A 273 -8.43 16.26 3.26
C SER A 273 -9.88 15.77 3.34
N PRO A 274 -10.32 15.15 4.46
CA PRO A 274 -11.73 14.79 4.63
C PRO A 274 -12.63 16.03 4.55
N VAL A 275 -13.85 15.85 4.04
CA VAL A 275 -14.90 16.88 4.01
C VAL A 275 -15.50 17.07 5.41
N ASP A 276 -15.82 15.95 6.09
CA ASP A 276 -16.19 15.92 7.51
C ASP A 276 -15.14 15.12 8.30
N HIS A 277 -14.69 15.71 9.40
CA HIS A 277 -13.64 15.21 10.28
C HIS A 277 -14.20 14.59 11.58
N ALA A 278 -15.50 14.71 11.83
CA ALA A 278 -16.18 14.15 13.00
C ALA A 278 -16.70 12.72 12.75
N ASP A 279 -17.05 12.41 11.50
CA ASP A 279 -17.45 11.07 11.05
C ASP A 279 -16.94 10.86 9.61
N PRO A 280 -15.68 10.44 9.40
CA PRO A 280 -15.10 10.35 8.06
C PRO A 280 -15.76 9.28 7.17
N GLY A 281 -16.72 8.51 7.70
CA GLY A 281 -17.47 7.50 6.94
C GLY A 281 -16.57 6.49 6.20
N PRO A 282 -17.14 5.68 5.30
CA PRO A 282 -16.36 4.84 4.41
C PRO A 282 -15.77 5.66 3.25
N VAL A 283 -14.68 6.42 3.46
CA VAL A 283 -13.76 6.94 2.41
C VAL A 283 -14.41 7.80 1.29
N THR A 284 -15.69 8.18 1.36
CA THR A 284 -16.37 8.76 0.18
C THR A 284 -16.18 10.25 -0.02
N ASP A 285 -15.79 11.03 0.99
CA ASP A 285 -15.79 12.50 0.90
C ASP A 285 -14.44 13.12 1.23
N TRP A 286 -13.54 13.12 0.24
CA TRP A 286 -12.27 13.84 0.27
C TRP A 286 -12.32 15.07 -0.65
N ARG A 287 -11.68 16.17 -0.25
CA ARG A 287 -11.51 17.37 -1.08
C ARG A 287 -10.04 17.72 -1.29
N ALA A 288 -9.69 18.23 -2.46
CA ALA A 288 -8.36 18.75 -2.75
C ALA A 288 -8.03 19.96 -1.87
N VAL A 289 -6.77 20.10 -1.47
CA VAL A 289 -6.27 21.18 -0.62
C VAL A 289 -5.14 21.92 -1.32
N GLY A 290 -5.26 23.26 -1.41
CA GLY A 290 -4.21 24.14 -1.89
C GLY A 290 -3.91 23.99 -3.39
N ALA A 291 -4.89 24.31 -4.23
CA ALA A 291 -4.66 24.58 -5.66
C ALA A 291 -3.96 25.94 -5.84
#